data_AF-A0A212CTT9-F1
#
_entry.id   AF-A0A212CTT9-F1
#
_cell.length_a   1.000
_cell.length_b   1.000
_cell.length_c   1.000
_cell.angle_alpha   90.00
_cell.angle_beta   90.00
_cell.angle_gamma   90.00
#
_symmetry.space_group_name_H-M   'P 1'
#
loop_
_entity.id
_entity.type
_entity.pdbx_description
1 polymer ?
#
loop_
_entity_poly.entity_id
_entity_poly.type
_entity_poly.pdbx_seq_one_letter_code
_entity_poly.pdbx_strand_id
1 'polypeptide(L)'
;MQKFELHPRIKQLLGKGLIKAAVTTGAWILTGGVNTGIGQGVPVVALIFEGGPNVILTVLEYLQESPPVPVVVCEGTGRAADLLAYIHKQTEEGG
;
A
#
# COMPACT_ATOMS: atom_id res chain seq x y z
N MET A 1 -9.47 -4.14 -18.65
CA MET A 1 -9.23 -4.08 -17.19
C MET A 1 -9.96 -5.23 -16.54
N GLN A 2 -9.25 -6.19 -15.93
CA GLN A 2 -9.87 -7.25 -15.13
C GLN A 2 -10.29 -6.65 -13.78
N LYS A 3 -11.56 -6.82 -13.40
CA LYS A 3 -12.03 -6.40 -12.07
C LYS A 3 -11.58 -7.42 -11.05
N PHE A 4 -10.81 -6.96 -10.07
CA PHE A 4 -10.46 -7.72 -8.90
C PHE A 4 -11.64 -7.67 -7.92
N GLU A 5 -12.09 -8.83 -7.45
CA GLU A 5 -13.14 -8.94 -6.44
C GLU A 5 -12.53 -9.54 -5.17
N LEU A 6 -12.44 -8.70 -4.14
CA LEU A 6 -11.91 -9.11 -2.85
C LEU A 6 -12.93 -9.97 -2.11
N HIS A 7 -12.47 -11.04 -1.44
CA HIS A 7 -13.32 -11.88 -0.63
C HIS A 7 -14.11 -11.03 0.40
N PRO A 8 -15.44 -11.21 0.55
CA PRO A 8 -16.29 -10.31 1.34
C PRO A 8 -15.79 -10.06 2.77
N ARG A 9 -15.26 -11.11 3.41
CA ARG A 9 -14.68 -11.03 4.76
C ARG A 9 -13.49 -10.06 4.83
N ILE A 10 -12.57 -10.13 3.87
CA ILE A 10 -11.37 -9.29 3.86
C ILE A 10 -11.75 -7.84 3.55
N LYS A 11 -12.66 -7.64 2.59
CA LYS A 11 -13.21 -6.31 2.28
C LYS A 11 -13.83 -5.64 3.51
N GLN A 12 -14.59 -6.40 4.29
CA GLN A 12 -15.22 -5.90 5.51
C GLN A 12 -14.20 -5.59 6.61
N LEU A 13 -13.24 -6.48 6.85
CA LEU A 13 -12.23 -6.30 7.90
C LEU A 13 -11.30 -5.13 7.57
N LEU A 14 -10.81 -5.06 6.33
CA LEU A 14 -9.96 -3.97 5.85
C LEU A 14 -10.69 -2.64 5.94
N GLY A 15 -11.92 -2.55 5.42
CA GLY A 15 -12.70 -1.32 5.46
C GLY A 15 -12.94 -0.82 6.87
N LYS A 16 -13.35 -1.72 7.79
CA LYS A 16 -13.53 -1.37 9.21
C LYS A 16 -12.24 -0.91 9.88
N GLY A 17 -11.14 -1.63 9.64
CA GLY A 17 -9.83 -1.30 10.21
C GLY A 17 -9.32 0.05 9.73
N LEU A 18 -9.38 0.31 8.42
CA LEU A 18 -8.91 1.54 7.81
C LEU A 18 -9.74 2.77 8.26
N ILE A 19 -11.08 2.64 8.26
CA ILE A 19 -11.97 3.70 8.76
C ILE A 19 -11.68 3.98 10.24
N LYS A 20 -11.53 2.93 11.06
CA LYS A 20 -11.23 3.10 12.49
C LYS A 20 -9.89 3.81 12.70
N ALA A 21 -8.85 3.43 11.96
CA ALA A 21 -7.55 4.08 12.05
C ALA A 21 -7.66 5.58 11.70
N ALA A 22 -8.27 5.92 10.57
CA ALA A 22 -8.46 7.30 10.14
C ALA A 22 -9.25 8.15 11.16
N VAL A 23 -10.36 7.63 11.68
CA VAL A 23 -11.16 8.32 12.70
C VAL A 23 -10.38 8.51 14.00
N THR A 24 -9.59 7.51 14.41
CA THR A 24 -8.85 7.55 15.68
C THR A 24 -7.67 8.53 15.62
N THR A 25 -7.01 8.64 14.47
CA THR A 25 -5.82 9.48 14.30
C THR A 25 -6.12 10.84 13.66
N GLY A 26 -7.33 11.05 13.14
CA GLY A 26 -7.65 12.21 12.31
C GLY A 26 -6.99 12.18 10.93
N ALA A 27 -6.45 11.03 10.51
CA ALA A 27 -5.80 10.88 9.21
C ALA A 27 -6.82 10.85 8.06
N TRP A 28 -6.37 11.25 6.87
CA TRP A 28 -7.18 11.21 5.67
C TRP A 28 -6.94 9.91 4.90
N ILE A 29 -8.02 9.33 4.36
CA ILE A 29 -7.96 8.20 3.44
C ILE A 29 -8.01 8.74 2.03
N LEU A 30 -6.89 8.66 1.32
CA LEU A 30 -6.77 9.07 -0.07
C LEU A 30 -6.77 7.82 -0.96
N THR A 31 -7.69 7.75 -1.93
CA THR A 31 -7.77 6.66 -2.91
C THR A 31 -7.51 7.20 -4.31
N GLY A 32 -6.74 6.46 -5.12
CA GLY A 32 -6.24 6.95 -6.43
C GLY A 32 -4.75 7.28 -6.35
N GLY A 33 -4.13 7.62 -7.49
CA GLY A 33 -2.72 8.00 -7.50
C GLY A 33 -2.49 9.23 -6.63
N VAL A 34 -1.63 9.10 -5.61
CA VAL A 34 -1.19 10.24 -4.81
C VAL A 34 0.00 10.88 -5.53
N ASN A 35 -0.14 12.16 -5.90
CA ASN A 35 1.01 12.98 -6.24
C ASN A 35 1.65 13.38 -4.90
N THR A 36 2.90 12.97 -4.69
CA THR A 36 3.67 13.10 -3.44
C THR A 36 3.92 14.55 -3.01
N GLY A 37 3.46 15.54 -3.78
CA GLY A 37 3.44 16.97 -3.42
C GLY A 37 2.50 17.36 -2.25
N ILE A 38 2.07 16.40 -1.43
CA ILE A 38 1.33 16.66 -0.19
C ILE A 38 2.31 17.34 0.77
N GLY A 39 2.10 18.63 1.03
CA GLY A 39 3.09 19.59 1.55
C GLY A 39 3.98 19.13 2.72
N GLN A 40 5.16 19.75 2.79
CA GLN A 40 6.14 19.55 3.86
C GLN A 40 5.46 19.64 5.25
N GLY A 41 5.43 18.51 5.97
CA GLY A 41 4.94 18.44 7.36
C GLY A 41 3.84 17.40 7.63
N VAL A 42 3.20 16.83 6.60
CA VAL A 42 2.18 15.78 6.79
C VAL A 42 2.76 14.40 6.49
N PRO A 43 2.77 13.45 7.44
CA PRO A 43 3.25 12.10 7.19
C PRO A 43 2.28 11.34 6.28
N VAL A 44 2.83 10.68 5.26
CA VAL A 44 2.08 9.86 4.31
C VAL A 44 2.56 8.42 4.43
N VAL A 45 1.64 7.46 4.40
CA VAL A 45 1.95 6.03 4.33
C VAL A 45 1.17 5.45 3.16
N ALA A 46 1.85 4.72 2.29
CA ALA A 46 1.24 4.02 1.17
C ALA A 46 0.82 2.60 1.59
N LEU A 47 -0.41 2.20 1.24
CA LEU A 47 -0.92 0.85 1.44
C LEU A 47 -1.12 0.16 0.09
N ILE A 48 -0.34 -0.87 -0.19
CA ILE A 48 -0.43 -1.68 -1.40
C ILE A 48 -1.27 -2.92 -1.10
N PHE A 49 -2.51 -2.89 -1.58
CA PHE A 49 -3.41 -4.02 -1.40
C PHE A 49 -3.34 -5.01 -2.57
N GLU A 50 -3.02 -4.55 -3.77
CA GLU A 50 -3.04 -5.32 -5.01
C GLU A 50 -2.35 -4.46 -6.08
N GLY A 51 -2.27 -4.92 -7.33
CA GLY A 51 -1.70 -4.05 -8.36
C GLY A 51 -1.46 -4.67 -9.73
N GLY A 52 -1.39 -3.81 -10.73
CA GLY A 52 -0.71 -4.15 -11.98
C GLY A 52 0.79 -3.88 -11.89
N PRO A 53 1.56 -4.16 -12.96
CA PRO A 53 3.01 -3.97 -12.97
C PRO A 53 3.47 -2.56 -12.59
N ASN A 54 2.70 -1.52 -12.94
CA ASN A 54 3.03 -0.13 -12.61
C ASN A 54 3.11 0.14 -11.10
N VAL A 55 2.47 -0.67 -10.26
CA VAL A 55 2.57 -0.50 -8.80
C VAL A 55 4.00 -0.68 -8.32
N ILE A 56 4.80 -1.53 -8.97
CA ILE A 56 6.21 -1.73 -8.62
C ILE A 56 6.99 -0.43 -8.84
N LEU A 57 6.73 0.28 -9.94
CA LEU A 57 7.35 1.57 -10.23
C LEU A 57 6.92 2.63 -9.21
N THR A 58 5.62 2.70 -8.89
CA THR A 58 5.12 3.62 -7.87
C THR A 58 5.74 3.37 -6.49
N VAL A 59 5.94 2.10 -6.10
CA VAL A 59 6.63 1.77 -4.85
C VAL A 59 8.09 2.21 -4.90
N LEU A 60 8.78 2.00 -6.03
CA LEU A 60 10.15 2.47 -6.20
C LEU A 60 10.24 4.00 -6.09
N GLU A 61 9.33 4.73 -6.73
CA GLU A 61 9.23 6.19 -6.63
C GLU A 61 9.06 6.63 -5.17
N TYR A 62 8.10 6.04 -4.44
CA TYR A 62 7.87 6.34 -3.01
C TYR A 62 9.08 6.11 -2.12
N LEU A 63 9.85 5.05 -2.38
CA LEU A 63 11.05 4.75 -1.60
C LEU A 63 12.24 5.66 -1.95
N GLN A 64 12.24 6.27 -3.15
CA GLN A 64 13.28 7.19 -3.62
C GLN A 64 12.98 8.66 -3.29
N GLU A 65 11.77 8.99 -2.87
CA GLU A 65 11.40 10.33 -2.39
C GLU A 65 12.25 10.79 -1.20
N SER A 66 12.32 12.10 -1.01
CA SER A 66 13.02 12.72 0.13
C SER A 66 12.07 13.62 0.92
N PRO A 67 11.59 13.18 2.11
CA PRO A 67 11.88 11.91 2.77
C PRO A 67 11.15 10.70 2.14
N PRO A 68 11.67 9.47 2.28
CA PRO A 68 11.02 8.27 1.74
C PRO A 68 9.63 8.06 2.34
N VAL A 69 8.67 7.68 1.50
CA VAL A 69 7.30 7.35 1.92
C VAL A 69 7.26 5.89 2.38
N PRO A 70 6.89 5.60 3.64
CA PRO A 70 6.71 4.23 4.10
C PRO A 70 5.62 3.50 3.32
N VAL A 71 5.91 2.26 2.92
CA VAL A 71 5.01 1.40 2.14
C VAL A 71 4.65 0.16 2.94
N VAL A 72 3.36 -0.11 3.09
CA VAL A 72 2.81 -1.33 3.69
C VAL A 72 2.23 -2.19 2.57
N VAL A 73 2.72 -3.42 2.40
CA VAL A 73 2.21 -4.37 1.41
C VAL A 73 1.32 -5.41 2.10
N CYS A 74 0.12 -5.64 1.58
CA CYS A 74 -0.78 -6.69 2.05
C CYS A 74 -0.51 -7.99 1.30
N GLU A 75 0.12 -8.95 1.96
CA GLU A 75 0.32 -10.30 1.42
C GLU A 75 -0.98 -11.11 1.34
N GLY A 76 -1.05 -12.02 0.37
CA GLY A 76 -2.14 -12.97 0.15
C GLY A 76 -3.30 -12.39 -0.65
N THR A 77 -3.10 -11.21 -1.23
CA THR A 77 -4.12 -10.50 -1.99
C THR A 77 -4.01 -10.75 -3.49
N GLY A 78 -2.83 -11.14 -3.98
CA GLY A 78 -2.53 -11.44 -5.37
C GLY A 78 -1.63 -10.42 -6.09
N ARG A 79 -1.30 -10.77 -7.35
CA ARG A 79 -0.64 -9.93 -8.35
C ARG A 79 0.61 -9.20 -7.83
N ALA A 80 0.73 -7.89 -8.06
CA ALA A 80 1.93 -7.13 -7.71
C ALA A 80 2.23 -7.10 -6.20
N ALA A 81 1.19 -7.15 -5.35
CA ALA A 81 1.37 -7.14 -3.90
C ALA A 81 2.09 -8.41 -3.43
N ASP A 82 1.65 -9.58 -3.89
CA ASP A 82 2.28 -10.86 -3.54
C ASP A 82 3.69 -11.00 -4.11
N LEU A 83 3.96 -10.44 -5.31
CA LEU A 83 5.32 -10.39 -5.85
C LEU A 83 6.25 -9.58 -4.93
N LEU A 84 5.82 -8.40 -4.49
CA LEU A 84 6.57 -7.56 -3.55
C LEU A 84 6.79 -8.26 -2.21
N ALA A 85 5.76 -8.91 -1.67
CA ALA A 85 5.84 -9.65 -0.42
C ALA A 85 6.78 -10.87 -0.53
N TYR A 86 6.73 -11.60 -1.64
CA TYR A 86 7.62 -12.73 -1.90
C TYR A 86 9.09 -12.29 -1.97
N ILE A 87 9.38 -11.22 -2.73
CA ILE A 87 10.74 -10.68 -2.85
C ILE A 87 11.28 -10.28 -1.46
N HIS A 88 10.48 -9.60 -0.64
CA HIS A 88 10.87 -9.24 0.72
C HIS A 88 11.28 -10.45 1.56
N LYS A 89 10.49 -11.53 1.53
CA LYS A 89 10.80 -12.76 2.28
C LYS A 89 12.09 -13.43 1.81
N GLN A 90 12.34 -13.44 0.49
CA GLN A 90 13.57 -14.01 -0.06
C GLN A 90 14.82 -13.21 0.31
N THR A 91 14.69 -11.90 0.54
CA THR A 91 15.80 -11.09 1.07
C THR A 91 16.08 -11.31 2.55
N GLU A 92 15.12 -11.85 3.32
CA GLU A 92 15.29 -12.18 4.74
C GLU A 92 15.91 -13.58 4.97
N GLU A 93 15.74 -14.52 4.03
CA GLU A 93 16.28 -15.89 4.13
C GLU A 93 17.76 -16.01 3.68
N GLY A 94 18.33 -14.96 3.07
CA GLY A 94 19.70 -14.94 2.54
C GLY A 94 20.70 -14.06 3.29
N GLY A 95 20.37 -13.60 4.50
CA GLY A 95 21.18 -12.69 5.33
C GLY A 95 21.68 -13.32 6.63
#